data_AF-A0A9X0CPI7-F1
#
_entry.id   AF-A0A9X0CPI7-F1
#
_cell.length_a   1.000
_cell.length_b   1.000
_cell.length_c   1.000
_cell.angle_alpha   90.00
_cell.angle_beta   90.00
_cell.angle_gamma   90.00
#
_symmetry.space_group_name_H-M   'P 1'
#
loop_
_entity.id
_entity.type
_entity.pdbx_description
1 polymer ?
#
loop_
_entity_poly.entity_id
_entity_poly.type
_entity_poly.pdbx_seq_one_letter_code
_entity_poly.pdbx_strand_id
1 'polypeptide(L)'
;IDELSRTDPKFREGLEECQRRAKSKFALRSLLVVPFQRVLKYPLLIQELNKQTKSTHPDKKGLEKALAAVQDVAKFINHLKRDDENSRSVKDVEDSLSSEV
;
A
#
# COMPACT_ATOMS: atom_id res chain seq x y z
N ILE A 1 -4.86 13.69 -1.59
CA ILE A 1 -4.18 14.15 -2.84
C ILE A 1 -5.20 14.43 -3.93
N ASP A 2 -6.07 13.47 -4.26
CA ASP A 2 -7.03 13.65 -5.38
C ASP A 2 -8.02 14.79 -5.15
N GLU A 3 -8.53 14.91 -3.93
CA GLU A 3 -9.45 15.99 -3.56
C GLU A 3 -8.75 17.35 -3.58
N LEU A 4 -7.64 17.51 -2.86
CA LEU A 4 -6.83 18.73 -2.86
C LEU A 4 -6.33 19.13 -4.25
N SER A 5 -6.01 18.17 -5.12
CA SER A 5 -5.61 18.47 -6.50
C SER A 5 -6.77 18.95 -7.37
N ARG A 6 -8.02 18.69 -6.99
CA ARG A 6 -9.23 19.17 -7.68
C ARG A 6 -9.71 20.51 -7.13
N THR A 7 -9.55 20.74 -5.82
CA THR A 7 -10.09 21.91 -5.13
C THR A 7 -9.10 23.06 -4.99
N ASP A 8 -7.79 22.79 -4.97
CA ASP A 8 -6.75 23.80 -4.78
C ASP A 8 -5.84 23.92 -6.02
N PRO A 9 -5.98 25.00 -6.81
CA PRO A 9 -5.14 25.27 -7.97
C PRO A 9 -3.65 25.42 -7.64
N LYS A 10 -3.30 26.02 -6.48
CA LYS A 10 -1.90 26.22 -6.07
C LYS A 10 -1.25 24.88 -5.72
N PHE A 11 -1.99 24.00 -5.06
CA PHE A 11 -1.53 22.64 -4.76
C PHE A 11 -1.26 21.85 -6.04
N ARG A 12 -2.15 21.95 -7.04
CA ARG A 12 -1.98 21.30 -8.35
C ARG A 12 -0.74 21.81 -9.09
N GLU A 13 -0.55 23.12 -9.13
CA GLU A 13 0.62 23.74 -9.77
C GLU A 13 1.93 23.29 -9.12
N GLY A 14 1.99 23.26 -7.78
CA GLY A 14 3.13 22.74 -7.05
C GLY A 14 3.42 21.26 -7.34
N LEU A 15 2.38 20.45 -7.55
CA LEU A 15 2.50 19.03 -7.91
C LEU A 15 3.09 18.84 -9.31
N GLU A 16 2.61 19.64 -10.28
CA GLU A 16 3.12 19.64 -11.66
C GLU A 16 4.58 20.12 -11.73
N GLU A 17 4.94 21.14 -10.95
CA GLU A 17 6.32 21.61 -10.87
C GLU A 17 7.25 20.56 -10.25
N CYS A 18 6.82 19.91 -9.17
CA CYS A 18 7.56 18.80 -8.57
C CYS A 18 7.78 17.65 -9.57
N GLN A 19 6.74 17.29 -10.34
CA GLN A 19 6.86 16.25 -11.36
C GLN A 19 7.85 16.64 -12.47
N ARG A 20 7.81 17.90 -12.93
CA ARG A 20 8.71 18.44 -13.94
C ARG A 20 10.16 18.45 -13.46
N ARG A 21 10.40 18.91 -12.23
CA ARG A 21 11.71 18.92 -11.59
C ARG A 21 12.27 17.51 -11.42
N ALA A 22 11.42 16.56 -11.03
CA ALA A 22 11.80 15.15 -10.90
C ALA A 22 12.02 14.45 -12.26
N LYS A 23 11.72 15.11 -13.39
CA LYS A 23 11.73 14.52 -14.74
C LYS A 23 10.98 13.18 -14.80
N SER A 24 9.93 13.05 -13.98
CA SER A 24 9.18 11.81 -13.85
C SER A 24 8.11 11.70 -14.92
N LYS A 25 8.08 10.54 -15.60
CA LYS A 25 6.99 10.18 -16.53
C LYS A 25 5.69 9.82 -15.81
N PHE A 26 5.75 9.57 -14.50
CA PHE A 26 4.60 9.16 -13.69
C PHE A 26 4.18 10.30 -12.76
N ALA A 27 2.86 10.50 -12.65
CA ALA A 27 2.29 11.38 -11.64
C ALA A 27 2.58 10.85 -10.23
N LEU A 28 2.69 11.76 -9.26
CA LEU A 28 2.98 11.42 -7.85
C LEU A 28 2.00 10.36 -7.32
N ARG A 29 0.71 10.49 -7.63
CA ARG A 29 -0.30 9.51 -7.25
C ARG A 29 0.06 8.10 -7.70
N SER A 30 0.47 7.92 -8.95
CA SER A 30 0.85 6.62 -9.50
C SER A 30 2.08 6.06 -8.78
N LEU A 31 3.04 6.91 -8.42
CA LEU A 31 4.22 6.51 -7.65
C LEU A 31 3.89 6.07 -6.22
N LEU A 32 2.92 6.71 -5.58
CA LEU A 32 2.47 6.37 -4.21
C LEU A 32 1.73 5.03 -4.14
N VAL A 33 1.17 4.55 -5.26
CA VAL A 33 0.50 3.25 -5.33
C VAL A 33 1.49 2.09 -5.50
N VAL A 34 2.68 2.34 -6.07
CA VAL A 34 3.68 1.29 -6.37
C VAL A 34 4.14 0.52 -5.12
N PRO A 35 4.47 1.16 -3.98
CA PRO A 35 4.84 0.45 -2.77
C PRO A 35 3.78 -0.55 -2.30
N PHE A 36 2.51 -0.14 -2.32
CA PHE A 36 1.40 -1.03 -1.96
C PHE A 36 1.28 -2.22 -2.92
N GLN A 37 1.35 -1.96 -4.24
CA GLN A 37 1.34 -3.02 -5.25
C GLN A 37 2.50 -4.01 -5.11
N ARG A 38 3.71 -3.52 -4.77
CA ARG A 38 4.89 -4.37 -4.61
C ARG A 38 4.77 -5.32 -3.43
N VAL A 39 4.25 -4.86 -2.30
CA VAL A 39 4.06 -5.71 -1.13
C VAL A 39 3.09 -6.87 -1.42
N LEU A 40 2.06 -6.63 -2.25
CA LEU A 40 1.15 -7.70 -2.66
C LEU A 40 1.75 -8.65 -3.70
N LYS A 41 2.68 -8.17 -4.53
CA LYS A 41 3.25 -8.95 -5.63
C LYS A 41 4.37 -9.90 -5.19
N TYR A 42 5.17 -9.54 -4.17
CA TYR A 42 6.27 -10.38 -3.71
C TYR A 42 5.84 -11.76 -3.18
N PRO A 43 4.79 -11.89 -2.35
CA PRO A 43 4.29 -13.21 -1.94
C PRO A 43 3.95 -14.11 -3.13
N LEU A 44 3.31 -13.58 -4.17
CA LEU A 44 2.92 -14.33 -5.36
C LEU A 44 4.14 -14.84 -6.13
N LEU A 45 5.13 -13.98 -6.36
CA LEU A 45 6.36 -14.32 -7.08
C LEU A 45 7.20 -15.34 -6.31
N ILE A 46 7.38 -15.14 -5.00
CA ILE A 46 8.16 -16.04 -4.15
C ILE A 46 7.45 -17.39 -3.99
N GLN A 47 6.12 -17.40 -3.88
CA GLN A 47 5.33 -18.62 -3.82
C GLN A 47 5.50 -19.44 -5.10
N GLU A 48 5.43 -18.82 -6.28
CA GLU A 48 5.59 -19.53 -7.54
C GLU A 48 7.02 -20.04 -7.72
N LEU A 49 8.03 -19.22 -7.39
CA LEU A 49 9.42 -19.65 -7.38
C LEU A 49 9.66 -20.83 -6.43
N ASN A 50 9.06 -20.79 -5.23
CA ASN A 50 9.19 -21.86 -4.25
C ASN A 50 8.55 -23.17 -4.76
N LYS A 51 7.40 -23.11 -5.44
CA LYS A 51 6.75 -24.30 -6.03
C LYS A 51 7.65 -24.99 -7.07
N GLN A 52 8.32 -24.20 -7.91
CA GLN A 52 9.20 -24.71 -8.96
C GLN A 52 10.56 -25.18 -8.42
N THR A 53 10.91 -24.81 -7.19
CA THR A 53 12.16 -25.21 -6.55
C THR A 53 12.00 -26.56 -5.85
N LYS A 54 12.82 -27.55 -6.25
CA LYS A 54 12.85 -28.89 -5.66
C LYS A 54 13.21 -28.84 -4.17
N SER A 55 12.67 -29.77 -3.38
CA SER A 55 12.93 -29.83 -1.93
C SER A 55 14.39 -30.09 -1.56
N THR A 56 15.18 -30.65 -2.47
CA THR A 56 16.63 -30.90 -2.29
C THR A 56 17.50 -29.71 -2.66
N HIS A 57 16.92 -28.65 -3.24
CA HIS A 57 17.68 -27.47 -3.65
C HIS A 57 18.10 -26.65 -2.42
N PRO A 58 19.36 -26.15 -2.35
CA PRO A 58 19.84 -25.39 -1.20
C PRO A 58 18.98 -24.15 -0.87
N ASP A 59 18.41 -23.52 -1.89
CA ASP A 59 17.58 -22.31 -1.71
C ASP A 59 16.16 -22.58 -1.18
N LYS A 60 15.71 -23.84 -1.13
CA LYS A 60 14.33 -24.18 -0.76
C LYS A 60 13.93 -23.59 0.60
N LYS A 61 14.78 -23.82 1.60
CA LYS A 61 14.56 -23.33 2.97
C LYS A 61 14.61 -21.81 3.05
N GLY A 62 15.42 -21.17 2.21
CA GLY A 62 15.48 -19.72 2.09
C GLY A 62 14.19 -19.14 1.52
N LEU A 63 13.65 -19.77 0.46
CA LEU A 63 12.40 -19.38 -0.18
C LEU A 63 11.19 -19.54 0.74
N GLU A 64 11.13 -20.61 1.53
CA GLU A 64 10.07 -20.82 2.54
C GLU A 64 10.07 -19.73 3.61
N LYS A 65 11.26 -19.38 4.13
CA LYS A 65 11.40 -18.27 5.09
C LYS A 65 11.04 -16.93 4.47
N ALA A 66 11.49 -16.67 3.24
CA ALA A 66 11.17 -15.44 2.53
C ALA A 66 9.66 -15.31 2.31
N LEU A 67 9.00 -16.40 1.91
CA LEU A 67 7.55 -16.46 1.71
C LEU A 67 6.79 -16.14 3.01
N ALA A 68 7.18 -16.78 4.12
CA ALA A 68 6.57 -16.51 5.42
C ALA A 68 6.71 -15.02 5.82
N ALA A 69 7.92 -14.46 5.68
CA ALA A 69 8.19 -13.07 6.02
C ALA A 69 7.32 -12.08 5.20
N VAL A 70 7.20 -12.27 3.87
CA VAL A 70 6.37 -11.37 3.05
C VAL A 70 4.87 -11.57 3.29
N GLN A 71 4.44 -12.76 3.67
CA GLN A 71 3.05 -13.01 4.08
C GLN A 71 2.72 -12.28 5.39
N ASP A 72 3.64 -12.23 6.34
CA ASP A 72 3.43 -11.52 7.60
C ASP A 72 3.37 -10.00 7.40
N VAL A 73 4.20 -9.45 6.51
CA VAL A 73 4.08 -8.03 6.09
C VAL A 73 2.69 -7.76 5.47
N ALA A 74 2.20 -8.65 4.60
CA ALA A 74 0.88 -8.49 3.99
C ALA A 74 -0.25 -8.54 5.04
N LYS A 75 -0.16 -9.44 6.02
CA LYS A 75 -1.11 -9.50 7.15
C LYS A 75 -1.07 -8.23 7.98
N PHE A 76 0.11 -7.72 8.29
CA PHE A 76 0.28 -6.48 9.06
C PHE A 76 -0.39 -5.28 8.35
N ILE A 77 -0.18 -5.14 7.04
CA ILE A 77 -0.85 -4.09 6.26
C ILE A 77 -2.37 -4.24 6.28
N ASN A 78 -2.88 -5.47 6.14
CA ASN A 78 -4.32 -5.72 6.24
C ASN A 78 -4.87 -5.35 7.63
N HIS A 79 -4.12 -5.63 8.69
CA HIS A 79 -4.50 -5.23 10.05
C HIS A 79 -4.57 -3.71 10.19
N LEU A 80 -3.53 -2.99 9.77
CA LEU A 80 -3.52 -1.53 9.82
C LEU A 80 -4.68 -0.91 9.06
N LYS A 81 -5.02 -1.46 7.89
CA LYS A 81 -6.15 -0.98 7.09
C LYS A 81 -7.48 -1.21 7.82
N ARG A 82 -7.68 -2.39 8.41
CA ARG A 82 -8.89 -2.70 9.19
C ARG A 82 -9.01 -1.77 10.41
N ASP A 83 -7.90 -1.50 11.09
CA ASP A 83 -7.90 -0.62 12.27
C ASP A 83 -8.20 0.84 11.90
N ASP A 84 -7.70 1.34 10.75
CA ASP A 84 -8.05 2.67 10.23
C ASP A 84 -9.54 2.76 9.86
N GLU A 85 -10.06 1.74 9.16
CA GLU A 85 -11.49 1.66 8.80
C GLU A 85 -12.38 1.62 10.05
N ASN A 86 -12.03 0.80 11.05
CA ASN A 86 -12.78 0.71 12.30
C ASN A 86 -12.75 2.04 13.08
N SER A 87 -11.59 2.69 13.15
CA SER A 87 -11.44 3.98 13.83
C SER A 87 -12.28 5.08 13.18
N ARG A 88 -12.40 5.07 11.85
CA ARG A 88 -13.29 6.00 11.12
C ARG A 88 -14.76 5.72 11.43
N SER A 89 -15.18 4.45 11.38
CA SER A 89 -16.56 4.08 11.70
C SER A 89 -16.96 4.47 13.13
N VAL A 90 -16.06 4.35 14.11
CA VAL A 90 -16.33 4.80 15.47
C VAL A 90 -16.53 6.32 15.52
N LYS A 91 -15.66 7.09 14.86
CA LYS A 91 -15.81 8.56 14.79
C LYS A 91 -17.11 8.99 14.12
N ASP A 92 -17.49 8.35 13.02
CA ASP A 92 -18.73 8.68 12.31
C ASP A 92 -19.97 8.47 13.20
N VAL A 93 -19.94 7.45 14.07
CA VAL A 93 -21.00 7.20 15.07
C VAL A 93 -20.98 8.25 16.17
N GLU A 94 -19.81 8.61 16.70
CA GLU A 94 -19.66 9.66 17.72
C GLU A 94 -20.16 11.03 17.22
N ASP A 95 -19.82 11.38 15.98
CA ASP A 95 -20.24 12.64 15.34
C ASP A 95 -21.77 12.66 15.11
N SER A 96 -22.35 11.53 14.72
CA SER A 96 -23.81 11.40 14.54
C SER A 96 -24.56 11.57 15.86
N LEU A 97 -24.07 10.97 16.95
CA LEU A 97 -24.65 11.10 18.28
C LEU A 97 -24.49 12.51 18.86
N SER A 98 -23.36 13.17 18.57
CA SER A 98 -23.10 14.55 19.03
C SER A 98 -23.89 15.60 18.25
N SER A 99 -24.37 15.28 17.05
CA SER A 99 -25.21 16.13 16.22
C SER A 99 -26.69 16.13 16.66
N GLU A 100 -27.10 15.21 17.54
CA GLU A 100 -28.48 15.06 18.02
C GLU A 100 -28.73 15.75 19.39
N VAL A 101 -27.74 16.48 19.92
CA VAL A 101 -27.80 17.23 21.20
C VAL A 101 -27.51 18.71 20.97
#